data_AF-A0A7V1F7S0-F1
#
_entry.id   AF-A0A7V1F7S0-F1
#
_cell.length_a   1.000
_cell.length_b   1.000
_cell.length_c   1.000
_cell.angle_alpha   90.00
_cell.angle_beta   90.00
_cell.angle_gamma   90.00
#
_symmetry.space_group_name_H-M   'P 1'
#
loop_
_entity.id
_entity.type
_entity.pdbx_description
1 polymer ?
#
loop_
_entity_poly.entity_id
_entity_poly.type
_entity_poly.pdbx_seq_one_letter_code
_entity_poly.pdbx_strand_id
1 'polypeptide(L)'
;MARARPLQCPFCDNYLAGPVEINIGAMDFTGGICICGAIYVLDRTAHNLGEIFMDALTFVCKGNIDKALSMNPEAYESADYDYDIHSNTIGRRSSAGKAGKLVFVRLINDKNTEG
;
A
#
# COMPACT_ATOMS: atom_id res chain seq x y z
N MET A 1 -1.13 -20.60 12.69
CA MET A 1 -0.13 -19.53 12.40
C MET A 1 -0.30 -19.14 10.95
N ALA A 2 -0.62 -17.88 10.64
CA ALA A 2 -0.70 -17.45 9.24
C ALA A 2 0.70 -17.61 8.62
N ARG A 3 0.84 -18.45 7.60
CA ARG A 3 2.13 -18.64 6.92
C ARG A 3 2.49 -17.34 6.21
N ALA A 4 3.75 -16.91 6.34
CA ALA A 4 4.30 -15.86 5.50
C ALA A 4 4.16 -16.28 4.03
N ARG A 5 3.69 -15.36 3.19
CA ARG A 5 3.52 -15.58 1.75
C ARG A 5 4.36 -14.56 0.97
N PRO A 6 4.75 -14.86 -0.28
CA PRO A 6 5.43 -13.89 -1.13
C PRO A 6 4.67 -12.55 -1.18
N LEU A 7 5.38 -11.45 -1.37
CA LEU A 7 4.76 -10.15 -1.55
C LEU A 7 3.86 -10.16 -2.80
N GLN A 8 2.55 -10.17 -2.55
CA GLN A 8 1.50 -10.18 -3.57
C GLN A 8 0.50 -9.06 -3.31
N CYS A 9 -0.02 -8.48 -4.39
CA CYS A 9 -1.08 -7.49 -4.33
C CYS A 9 -2.36 -8.12 -3.73
N PRO A 10 -2.95 -7.54 -2.67
CA PRO A 10 -4.16 -8.09 -2.07
C PRO A 10 -5.41 -7.97 -2.95
N PHE A 11 -5.34 -7.19 -4.04
CA PHE A 11 -6.49 -6.89 -4.90
C PHE A 11 -6.47 -7.64 -6.23
N CYS A 12 -5.31 -8.15 -6.66
CA CYS A 12 -5.17 -8.85 -7.95
C CYS A 12 -4.19 -10.02 -7.93
N ASP A 13 -3.64 -10.37 -6.76
CA ASP A 13 -2.72 -11.49 -6.52
C ASP A 13 -1.39 -11.49 -7.29
N ASN A 14 -1.11 -10.45 -8.09
CA ASN A 14 0.17 -10.30 -8.76
C ASN A 14 1.33 -10.19 -7.77
N TYR A 15 2.44 -10.84 -8.11
CA TYR A 15 3.72 -10.67 -7.43
C TYR A 15 4.23 -9.25 -7.59
N LEU A 16 4.75 -8.68 -6.51
CA LEU A 16 5.30 -7.33 -6.50
C LEU A 16 6.80 -7.36 -6.26
N ALA A 17 7.48 -6.37 -6.81
CA ALA A 17 8.85 -6.05 -6.43
C ALA A 17 8.89 -5.58 -4.97
N GLY A 18 10.05 -5.72 -4.33
CA GLY A 18 10.25 -5.13 -3.01
C GLY A 18 10.07 -3.60 -3.05
N PRO A 19 9.61 -2.97 -1.95
CA PRO A 19 9.46 -1.53 -1.85
C PRO A 19 10.78 -0.79 -2.11
N VAL A 20 10.72 0.31 -2.86
CA VAL A 20 11.88 1.17 -3.18
C VAL A 20 11.64 2.60 -2.71
N GLU A 21 12.71 3.38 -2.55
CA GLU A 21 12.59 4.80 -2.22
C GLU A 21 12.01 5.57 -3.42
N ILE A 22 10.93 6.29 -3.20
CA ILE A 22 10.21 7.09 -4.19
C ILE A 22 10.22 8.53 -3.71
N ASN A 23 10.90 9.39 -4.47
CA ASN A 23 10.96 10.82 -4.23
C ASN A 23 10.38 11.55 -5.46
N ILE A 24 9.15 12.07 -5.33
CA ILE A 24 8.43 12.73 -6.42
C ILE A 24 7.75 13.99 -5.89
N GLY A 25 8.27 15.15 -6.27
CA GLY A 25 7.74 16.45 -5.84
C GLY A 25 7.87 16.63 -4.34
N ALA A 26 6.75 16.77 -3.63
CA ALA A 26 6.70 16.88 -2.17
C ALA A 26 6.51 15.54 -1.45
N MET A 27 6.39 14.42 -2.20
CA MET A 27 6.22 13.09 -1.62
C MET A 27 7.55 12.38 -1.51
N ASP A 28 7.81 11.82 -0.33
CA ASP A 28 8.99 11.02 -0.03
C ASP A 28 8.59 9.82 0.82
N PHE A 29 8.60 8.63 0.22
CA PHE A 29 8.20 7.40 0.91
C PHE A 29 8.89 6.17 0.29
N THR A 30 8.90 5.04 1.03
CA THR A 30 9.34 3.75 0.48
C THR A 30 8.11 2.96 0.02
N GLY A 31 8.02 2.56 -1.24
CA GLY A 31 6.82 1.91 -1.76
C GLY A 31 6.93 1.40 -3.19
N GLY A 32 5.79 1.25 -3.85
CA GLY A 32 5.71 0.90 -5.27
C GLY A 32 4.29 0.84 -5.82
N ILE A 33 4.19 0.48 -7.10
CA ILE A 33 2.95 0.44 -7.86
C ILE A 33 2.74 -0.98 -8.40
N CYS A 34 1.54 -1.52 -8.19
CA CYS A 34 1.11 -2.75 -8.84
C CYS A 34 0.53 -2.45 -10.23
N ILE A 35 0.63 -3.39 -11.16
CA ILE A 35 0.04 -3.27 -12.50
C ILE A 35 -1.50 -3.09 -12.49
N CYS A 36 -2.19 -3.46 -11.41
CA CYS A 36 -3.63 -3.21 -11.26
C CYS A 36 -3.97 -1.78 -10.82
N GLY A 37 -2.96 -0.92 -10.62
CA GLY A 37 -3.09 0.46 -10.16
C GLY A 37 -3.06 0.62 -8.64
N ALA A 38 -2.85 -0.46 -7.87
CA ALA A 38 -2.69 -0.36 -6.43
C ALA A 38 -1.33 0.24 -6.05
N ILE A 39 -1.33 1.13 -5.07
CA ILE A 39 -0.13 1.68 -4.44
C ILE A 39 0.13 0.91 -3.16
N TYR A 40 1.39 0.61 -2.88
CA TYR A 40 1.81 0.08 -1.58
C TYR A 40 2.94 0.92 -0.99
N VAL A 41 2.86 1.19 0.31
CA VAL A 41 3.82 2.02 1.05
C VAL A 41 4.26 1.29 2.31
N LEU A 42 5.56 1.34 2.58
CA LEU A 42 6.24 0.67 3.69
C LEU A 42 6.55 1.66 4.81
N ASP A 43 6.07 1.33 6.01
CA ASP A 43 6.59 1.87 7.26
C ASP A 43 7.55 0.87 7.89
N ARG A 44 8.84 1.22 7.93
CA ARG A 44 9.89 0.39 8.53
C ARG A 44 9.80 0.35 10.05
N THR A 45 9.15 1.33 10.68
CA THR A 45 9.04 1.46 12.15
C THR A 45 7.80 0.78 12.72
N ALA A 46 6.81 0.49 11.87
CA ALA A 46 5.48 -0.01 12.25
C ALA A 46 4.69 0.90 13.22
N HIS A 47 5.05 2.17 13.33
CA HIS A 47 4.40 3.16 14.20
C HIS A 47 3.62 4.24 13.43
N ASN A 48 3.81 4.35 12.12
CA ASN A 48 3.33 5.45 11.29
C ASN A 48 2.30 4.99 10.24
N LEU A 49 1.44 4.02 10.60
CA LEU A 49 0.41 3.47 9.69
C LEU A 49 -0.50 4.54 9.08
N GLY A 50 -0.87 5.56 9.87
CA GLY A 50 -1.72 6.64 9.38
C GLY A 50 -1.02 7.53 8.35
N GLU A 51 0.28 7.79 8.53
CA GLU A 51 1.11 8.58 7.61
C GLU A 51 1.26 7.85 6.28
N ILE A 52 1.72 6.59 6.31
CA ILE A 52 1.91 5.82 5.07
C ILE A 52 0.60 5.52 4.32
N PHE A 53 -0.53 5.47 5.05
CA PHE A 53 -1.84 5.38 4.42
C PHE A 53 -2.17 6.67 3.65
N MET A 54 -1.91 7.84 4.26
CA MET A 54 -2.11 9.13 3.60
C MET A 54 -1.16 9.33 2.42
N ASP A 55 0.09 8.86 2.50
CA ASP A 55 1.02 8.87 1.36
C ASP A 55 0.49 8.01 0.22
N ALA A 56 0.04 6.78 0.52
CA ALA A 56 -0.52 5.88 -0.48
C ALA A 56 -1.76 6.49 -1.16
N LEU A 57 -2.66 7.10 -0.37
CA LEU A 57 -3.88 7.73 -0.85
C LEU A 57 -3.58 8.98 -1.70
N THR A 58 -2.62 9.80 -1.27
CA THR A 58 -2.18 10.98 -2.02
C THR A 58 -1.53 10.55 -3.33
N PHE A 59 -0.71 9.50 -3.31
CA PHE A 59 -0.03 9.01 -4.50
C PHE A 59 -0.99 8.39 -5.51
N VAL A 60 -2.00 7.62 -5.08
CA VAL A 60 -3.04 7.11 -5.98
C VAL A 60 -3.90 8.25 -6.57
N CYS A 61 -4.03 9.35 -5.83
CA CYS A 61 -4.61 10.62 -6.29
C CYS A 61 -3.64 11.50 -7.10
N LYS A 62 -2.50 10.95 -7.56
CA LYS A 62 -1.48 11.63 -8.38
C LYS A 62 -0.88 12.87 -7.70
N GLY A 63 -0.68 12.82 -6.39
CA GLY A 63 -0.11 13.92 -5.61
C GLY A 63 -1.12 15.00 -5.20
N ASN A 64 -2.42 14.81 -5.49
CA ASN A 64 -3.46 15.77 -5.09
C ASN A 64 -3.92 15.49 -3.66
N ILE A 65 -3.37 16.26 -2.71
CA ILE A 65 -3.63 16.13 -1.27
C ILE A 65 -5.10 16.48 -0.94
N ASP A 66 -5.63 17.58 -1.51
CA ASP A 66 -7.02 17.99 -1.28
C ASP A 66 -8.02 16.91 -1.70
N LYS A 67 -7.75 16.25 -2.84
CA LYS A 67 -8.55 15.11 -3.31
C LYS A 67 -8.44 13.92 -2.37
N ALA A 68 -7.25 13.58 -1.90
CA ALA A 68 -7.05 12.48 -0.97
C ALA A 68 -7.81 12.70 0.35
N LEU A 69 -7.77 13.92 0.90
CA LEU A 69 -8.47 14.29 2.13
C LEU A 69 -10.00 14.31 2.00
N SER A 70 -10.51 14.57 0.79
CA SER A 70 -11.95 14.66 0.50
C SER A 70 -12.55 13.36 -0.07
N MET A 71 -11.76 12.30 -0.19
CA MET A 71 -12.23 11.03 -0.74
C MET A 71 -13.21 10.31 0.19
N ASN A 72 -14.31 9.84 -0.38
CA ASN A 72 -15.21 8.92 0.31
C ASN A 72 -14.48 7.58 0.54
N PRO A 73 -14.52 6.99 1.74
CA PRO A 73 -14.06 5.62 2.01
C PRO A 73 -14.59 4.55 1.05
N GLU A 74 -15.74 4.77 0.40
CA GLU A 74 -16.29 3.86 -0.61
C GLU A 74 -15.63 3.97 -1.99
N ALA A 75 -14.81 5.01 -2.23
CA ALA A 75 -14.14 5.25 -3.50
C ALA A 75 -12.77 4.54 -3.61
N TYR A 76 -12.34 3.85 -2.55
CA TYR A 76 -11.09 3.10 -2.54
C TYR A 76 -11.18 1.87 -1.65
N GLU A 77 -10.33 0.89 -1.93
CA GLU A 77 -10.08 -0.26 -1.09
C GLU A 77 -8.68 -0.15 -0.48
N SER A 78 -8.53 -0.60 0.77
CA SER A 78 -7.25 -0.62 1.46
C SER A 78 -7.02 -1.93 2.23
N ALA A 79 -5.76 -2.27 2.41
CA ALA A 79 -5.35 -3.43 3.21
C ALA A 79 -3.97 -3.20 3.81
N ASP A 80 -3.73 -3.70 5.02
CA ASP A 80 -2.42 -3.68 5.65
C ASP A 80 -1.89 -5.09 5.93
N TYR A 81 -0.56 -5.23 5.88
CA TYR A 81 0.14 -6.47 6.19
C TYR A 81 1.44 -6.18 6.93
N ASP A 82 1.86 -7.13 7.76
CA ASP A 82 3.24 -7.19 8.24
C ASP A 82 4.14 -7.56 7.07
N TYR A 83 5.30 -6.91 6.99
CA TYR A 83 6.28 -7.08 5.93
C TYR A 83 7.65 -7.43 6.51
N ASP A 84 8.24 -8.49 5.97
CA ASP A 84 9.62 -8.87 6.23
C ASP A 84 10.51 -8.46 5.05
N ILE A 85 11.36 -7.46 5.28
CA ILE A 85 12.27 -6.89 4.29
C ILE A 85 13.37 -7.87 3.86
N HIS A 86 13.79 -8.80 4.71
CA HIS A 86 14.86 -9.75 4.38
C HIS A 86 14.37 -10.85 3.44
N SER A 87 13.12 -11.29 3.61
CA SER A 87 12.54 -12.36 2.81
C SER A 87 11.58 -11.88 1.71
N ASN A 88 11.28 -10.58 1.66
CA ASN A 88 10.27 -9.98 0.78
C ASN A 88 8.91 -10.72 0.86
N THR A 89 8.46 -10.97 2.09
CA THR A 89 7.20 -11.68 2.37
C THR A 89 6.24 -10.84 3.19
N ILE A 90 4.95 -11.15 3.06
CA ILE A 90 3.87 -10.53 3.82
C ILE A 90 3.11 -11.56 4.67
N GLY A 91 2.58 -11.10 5.81
CA GLY A 91 1.77 -11.90 6.73
C GLY A 91 0.77 -11.05 7.50
N ARG A 92 -0.24 -11.67 8.12
CA ARG A 92 -1.27 -10.93 8.89
C ARG A 92 -0.96 -10.74 10.38
N ARG A 93 0.01 -11.49 10.94
CA ARG A 93 0.49 -11.35 12.32
C ARG A 93 1.86 -12.01 12.47
N SER A 94 2.89 -11.20 12.65
CA SER A 94 4.20 -11.61 13.12
C SER A 94 4.22 -11.43 14.64
N SER A 95 4.52 -12.51 15.37
CA SER A 95 4.53 -12.53 16.85
C SER A 95 5.76 -11.87 17.46
N ALA A 96 6.46 -11.01 16.74
CA ALA A 96 7.68 -10.38 17.20
C ALA A 96 7.82 -9.01 16.52
N GLY A 97 7.80 -7.93 17.31
CA GLY A 97 7.81 -6.53 16.87
C GLY A 97 9.09 -6.08 16.15
N LYS A 98 9.40 -6.71 15.01
CA LYS A 98 10.50 -6.36 14.10
C LYS A 98 10.09 -6.37 12.62
N ALA A 99 8.82 -6.63 12.31
CA ALA A 99 8.31 -6.54 10.95
C ALA A 99 7.87 -5.10 10.65
N GLY A 100 8.20 -4.62 9.46
CA GLY A 100 7.63 -3.38 8.94
C GLY A 100 6.15 -3.58 8.62
N LYS A 101 5.46 -2.48 8.29
CA LYS A 101 4.06 -2.50 7.86
C LYS A 101 3.96 -2.05 6.42
N LEU A 102 3.23 -2.80 5.59
CA LEU A 102 2.81 -2.36 4.27
C LEU A 102 1.35 -1.98 4.31
N VAL A 103 1.04 -0.80 3.77
CA VAL A 103 -0.33 -0.37 3.48
C VAL A 103 -0.52 -0.37 1.97
N PHE A 104 -1.62 -0.96 1.53
CA PHE A 104 -2.06 -1.01 0.15
C PHE A 104 -3.30 -0.13 -0.01
N VAL A 105 -3.34 0.67 -1.06
CA VAL A 105 -4.50 1.49 -1.44
C VAL A 105 -4.74 1.36 -2.94
N ARG A 106 -5.99 1.19 -3.34
CA ARG A 106 -6.40 1.17 -4.74
C ARG A 106 -7.73 1.91 -4.90
N LEU A 107 -7.83 2.76 -5.93
CA LEU A 107 -9.10 3.39 -6.26
C LEU A 107 -10.08 2.34 -6.78
N ILE A 108 -11.31 2.36 -6.25
CA ILE A 108 -12.42 1.61 -6.81
C ILE A 108 -12.87 2.41 -8.03
N ASN A 109 -12.49 1.93 -9.21
CA ASN A 109 -13.05 2.47 -10.43
C ASN A 109 -14.49 1.98 -10.50
N ASP A 110 -15.46 2.90 -10.45
CA ASP A 110 -16.83 2.66 -10.89
C ASP A 110 -16.82 2.48 -12.42
N LYS A 111 -16.23 1.38 -12.88
CA LYS A 111 -16.32 0.93 -14.27
C LYS A 111 -17.30 -0.23 -14.32
N ASN A 112 -18.55 0.10 -13.97
CA ASN A 112 -19.71 -0.62 -14.49
C ASN A 112 -20.67 0.36 -15.19
N THR A 113 -20.10 1.30 -15.94
CA THR A 113 -20.85 2.14 -16.87
C THR A 113 -20.15 2.12 -18.23
N GLU A 114 -20.69 1.25 -19.09
CA GLU A 114 -20.87 1.39 -20.54
C GLU A 114 -19.65 1.25 -21.48
N GLY A 115 -19.78 0.24 -22.36
CA GLY A 115 -18.95 -0.06 -23.53
C GLY A 115 -19.35 -1.40 -24.13
#